data_AF-A0A932DB61-F1
#
_entry.id   AF-A0A932DB61-F1
#
_cell.length_a   1.000
_cell.length_b   1.000
_cell.length_c   1.000
_cell.angle_alpha   90.00
_cell.angle_beta   90.00
_cell.angle_gamma   90.00
#
_symmetry.space_group_name_H-M   'P 1'
#
loop_
_entity.id
_entity.type
_entity.pdbx_description
1 polymer ?
#
loop_
_entity_poly.entity_id
_entity_poly.type
_entity_poly.pdbx_seq_one_letter_code
_entity_poly.pdbx_strand_id
1 'polypeptide(L)'
;MAPAAARKPTVHWGILVAWLVAAPAPVFAAEGRAIPPYSREPADKAGCERNLNQIFEALQKYQEQHGKLPDKLSDLVPDFVHDSKTLQCPFVQRTLDLRSWRERIRLVGSEDRRTSYAYDFCLEKLSPDFWRGVALTQRQFKERQKDEVGPAVPVVRCFAHAPWDEGPHLNLAFDGRIYESELYWEHQHAPRFSVADLEPEKLFAAKPLGRDAFLAMLPARDSRADSRLIDLSAAYNGLLSQPWQGYPGNDLAHLPVGLQDFGGVRFDVRGVVQLHGMYLPIRHPERVDCIRISRSFRWIHFLHGASLDETTSRKIGSYILHYADGQAREKPILYGQDVMDWWVDPKRPARPTAAQAILTGENEAARSYGRSIRLCQIKWENPRPDVEVASLSFVSEGTKAAPFLVAVTVEP
;
A
#
# COMPACT_ATOMS: atom_id res chain seq x y z
N MET A 1 -24.72 -65.36 24.00
CA MET A 1 -23.75 -65.24 25.12
C MET A 1 -23.00 -63.93 24.96
N ALA A 2 -23.02 -63.08 25.98
CA ALA A 2 -22.13 -61.91 26.06
C ALA A 2 -20.65 -62.36 26.14
N PRO A 3 -19.70 -61.43 25.91
CA PRO A 3 -19.20 -60.68 27.07
C PRO A 3 -19.01 -59.16 26.86
N ALA A 4 -19.06 -58.46 28.00
CA ALA A 4 -18.66 -57.08 28.27
C ALA A 4 -17.13 -56.88 28.06
N ALA A 5 -16.50 -55.70 27.95
CA ALA A 5 -16.59 -54.38 28.61
C ALA A 5 -15.79 -53.38 27.70
N ALA A 6 -15.66 -52.05 27.86
CA ALA A 6 -15.73 -51.14 29.00
C ALA A 6 -16.01 -49.69 28.51
N ARG A 7 -16.26 -48.79 29.47
CA ARG A 7 -16.90 -47.47 29.36
C ARG A 7 -15.95 -46.27 29.09
N LYS A 8 -16.48 -45.33 28.27
CA LYS A 8 -16.48 -43.83 28.36
C LYS A 8 -15.16 -43.02 28.17
N PRO A 9 -15.23 -41.71 27.82
CA PRO A 9 -16.41 -40.86 27.57
C PRO A 9 -16.46 -40.16 26.20
N THR A 10 -17.69 -39.88 25.82
CA THR A 10 -18.15 -38.99 24.74
C THR A 10 -18.32 -37.56 25.23
N VAL A 11 -18.08 -36.58 24.35
CA VAL A 11 -18.86 -35.33 24.31
C VAL A 11 -19.35 -35.17 22.88
N HIS A 12 -20.64 -35.47 22.69
CA HIS A 12 -21.33 -35.32 21.42
C HIS A 12 -21.88 -33.90 21.28
N TRP A 13 -21.68 -33.33 20.09
CA TRP A 13 -22.48 -32.24 19.55
C TRP A 13 -23.95 -32.68 19.49
N GLY A 14 -24.81 -32.05 20.30
CA GLY A 14 -26.24 -32.25 20.30
C GLY A 14 -26.96 -30.98 19.86
N ILE A 15 -27.56 -31.04 18.68
CA ILE A 15 -28.54 -30.08 18.15
C ILE A 15 -29.74 -30.06 19.10
N LEU A 16 -30.12 -28.89 19.61
CA LEU A 16 -31.37 -28.68 20.33
C LEU A 16 -32.27 -27.75 19.52
N VAL A 17 -33.30 -28.36 18.92
CA VAL A 17 -34.51 -27.70 18.41
C VAL A 17 -35.36 -27.32 19.61
N ALA A 18 -35.56 -26.04 19.85
CA ALA A 18 -36.50 -25.53 20.86
C ALA A 18 -37.72 -24.93 20.17
N TRP A 19 -38.89 -25.43 20.58
CA TRP A 19 -40.22 -25.05 20.15
C TRP A 19 -40.57 -23.61 20.57
N LEU A 20 -40.99 -22.78 19.62
CA LEU A 20 -41.57 -21.46 19.85
C LEU A 20 -43.03 -21.59 20.30
N VAL A 21 -43.29 -21.41 21.59
CA VAL A 21 -44.62 -21.06 22.10
C VAL A 21 -44.74 -19.53 22.01
N ALA A 22 -45.68 -19.05 21.19
CA ALA A 22 -45.98 -17.64 21.05
C ALA A 22 -46.63 -17.10 22.34
N ALA A 23 -45.93 -16.19 23.03
CA ALA A 23 -46.53 -15.29 24.02
C ALA A 23 -46.84 -13.94 23.34
N PRO A 24 -47.96 -13.26 23.66
CA PRO A 24 -48.33 -12.02 23.00
C PRO A 24 -47.31 -10.93 23.35
N ALA A 25 -46.77 -10.29 22.32
CA ALA A 25 -45.88 -9.14 22.49
C ALA A 25 -46.64 -8.00 23.18
N PRO A 26 -45.98 -7.23 24.08
CA PRO A 26 -46.55 -5.98 24.55
C PRO A 26 -46.66 -5.03 23.35
N VAL A 27 -47.88 -4.54 23.14
CA VAL A 27 -48.18 -3.50 22.15
C VAL A 27 -47.52 -2.20 22.62
N PHE A 28 -46.33 -1.94 22.10
CA PHE A 28 -45.83 -0.60 21.86
C PHE A 28 -45.37 -0.54 20.41
N ALA A 29 -46.32 -0.26 19.52
CA ALA A 29 -46.03 0.17 18.17
C ALA A 29 -45.43 1.58 18.24
N ALA A 30 -44.11 1.67 18.16
CA ALA A 30 -43.44 2.83 17.60
C ALA A 30 -42.93 2.39 16.23
N GLU A 31 -43.39 3.04 15.17
CA GLU A 31 -43.02 2.79 13.78
C GLU A 31 -41.49 2.83 13.63
N GLY A 32 -40.87 1.66 13.52
CA GLY A 32 -39.44 1.52 13.26
C GLY A 32 -39.10 1.88 11.82
N ARG A 33 -39.09 3.18 11.49
CA ARG A 33 -38.43 3.66 10.28
C ARG A 33 -36.92 3.45 10.47
N ALA A 34 -36.31 2.60 9.64
CA ALA A 34 -34.86 2.53 9.54
C ALA A 34 -34.33 3.95 9.29
N ILE A 35 -33.40 4.41 10.13
CA ILE A 35 -32.74 5.69 9.95
C ILE A 35 -32.01 5.63 8.60
N PRO A 36 -32.27 6.57 7.68
CA PRO A 36 -31.61 6.53 6.38
C PRO A 36 -30.09 6.68 6.56
N PRO A 37 -29.27 6.15 5.64
CA PRO A 37 -27.82 6.29 5.75
C PRO A 37 -27.33 7.72 5.47
N TYR A 38 -28.13 8.57 4.83
CA TYR A 38 -27.80 9.94 4.48
C TYR A 38 -29.07 10.79 4.45
N SER A 39 -28.93 12.11 4.38
CA SER A 39 -30.05 13.05 4.26
C SER A 39 -30.03 13.81 2.96
N ARG A 40 -31.15 13.80 2.24
CA ARG A 40 -31.41 14.67 1.09
C ARG A 40 -32.24 15.92 1.47
N GLU A 41 -32.51 16.11 2.76
CA GLU A 41 -33.33 17.22 3.24
C GLU A 41 -32.57 18.55 3.10
N PRO A 42 -33.11 19.55 2.38
CA PRO A 42 -32.46 20.85 2.22
C PRO A 42 -32.15 21.56 3.55
N ALA A 43 -33.00 21.35 4.56
CA ALA A 43 -32.80 21.93 5.89
C ALA A 43 -31.56 21.37 6.61
N ASP A 44 -31.29 20.07 6.47
CA ASP A 44 -30.10 19.45 7.04
C ASP A 44 -28.84 19.96 6.35
N LYS A 45 -28.87 20.07 5.01
CA LYS A 45 -27.77 20.63 4.22
C LYS A 45 -27.49 22.09 4.60
N ALA A 46 -28.51 22.94 4.66
CA ALA A 46 -28.36 24.34 5.06
C ALA A 46 -27.84 24.50 6.49
N GLY A 47 -28.22 23.60 7.41
CA GLY A 47 -27.65 23.56 8.76
C GLY A 47 -26.18 23.13 8.77
N CYS A 48 -25.82 22.16 7.94
CA CYS A 48 -24.45 21.72 7.74
C CYS A 48 -23.56 22.85 7.20
N GLU A 49 -24.03 23.61 6.20
CA GLU A 49 -23.32 24.76 5.64
C GLU A 49 -23.08 25.86 6.69
N ARG A 50 -24.08 26.14 7.55
CA ARG A 50 -23.89 27.06 8.69
C ARG A 50 -22.81 26.58 9.65
N ASN A 51 -22.79 25.29 9.97
CA ASN A 51 -21.74 24.71 10.82
C ASN A 51 -20.37 24.82 10.15
N LEU A 52 -20.26 24.54 8.86
CA LEU A 52 -18.99 24.65 8.11
C LEU A 52 -18.45 26.10 8.09
N ASN A 53 -19.32 27.10 7.94
CA ASN A 53 -18.89 28.51 8.03
C ASN A 53 -18.36 28.86 9.43
N GLN A 54 -19.03 28.42 10.51
CA GLN A 54 -18.52 28.62 11.88
C GLN A 54 -17.20 27.90 12.12
N ILE A 55 -17.04 26.68 11.56
CA ILE A 55 -15.79 25.92 11.62
C ILE A 55 -14.68 26.68 10.88
N PHE A 56 -14.97 27.27 9.72
CA PHE A 56 -13.99 28.06 8.98
C PHE A 56 -13.47 29.25 9.79
N GLU A 57 -14.37 30.04 10.38
CA GLU A 57 -13.99 31.17 11.24
C GLU A 57 -13.12 30.71 12.43
N ALA A 58 -13.46 29.56 13.03
CA ALA A 58 -12.69 28.98 14.12
C ALA A 58 -11.30 28.50 13.66
N LEU A 59 -11.19 27.89 12.47
CA LEU A 59 -9.91 27.48 11.88
C LEU A 59 -9.01 28.68 11.62
N GLN A 60 -9.56 29.79 11.10
CA GLN A 60 -8.81 31.02 10.86
C GLN A 60 -8.25 31.58 12.18
N LYS A 61 -9.08 31.73 13.21
CA LYS A 61 -8.65 32.20 14.54
C LYS A 61 -7.61 31.28 15.17
N TYR A 62 -7.80 29.96 15.07
CA TYR A 62 -6.82 28.99 15.55
C TYR A 62 -5.48 29.18 14.83
N GLN A 63 -5.51 29.32 13.50
CA GLN A 63 -4.30 29.50 12.71
C GLN A 63 -3.59 30.83 13.01
N GLU A 64 -4.33 31.92 13.22
CA GLU A 64 -3.78 33.21 13.64
C GLU A 64 -3.08 33.11 15.00
N GLN A 65 -3.69 32.41 15.96
CA GLN A 65 -3.14 32.27 17.31
C GLN A 65 -1.96 31.29 17.39
N HIS A 66 -1.99 30.20 16.63
CA HIS A 66 -1.03 29.10 16.76
C HIS A 66 -0.02 29.00 15.61
N GLY A 67 -0.20 29.77 14.53
CA GLY A 67 0.64 29.71 13.33
C GLY A 67 0.49 28.41 12.52
N LYS A 68 -0.48 27.55 12.86
CA LYS A 68 -0.74 26.27 12.23
C LYS A 68 -2.23 25.91 12.31
N LEU A 69 -2.67 24.99 11.46
CA LEU A 69 -3.99 24.35 11.60
C LEU A 69 -4.01 23.38 12.79
N PRO A 70 -5.19 23.10 13.38
CA PRO A 70 -5.30 22.16 14.49
C PRO A 70 -4.95 20.73 14.08
N ASP A 71 -4.48 19.92 15.02
CA ASP A 71 -4.06 18.54 14.75
C ASP A 71 -5.29 17.62 14.62
N LYS A 72 -6.37 17.96 15.35
CA LYS A 72 -7.73 17.40 15.22
C LYS A 72 -8.77 18.51 15.15
N LEU A 73 -9.89 18.28 14.49
CA LEU A 73 -10.93 19.30 14.38
C LEU A 73 -11.53 19.68 15.75
N SER A 74 -11.59 18.73 16.68
CA SER A 74 -12.05 18.95 18.04
C SER A 74 -11.10 19.75 18.93
N ASP A 75 -9.88 20.06 18.48
CA ASP A 75 -8.99 21.00 19.16
C ASP A 75 -9.52 22.45 19.09
N LEU A 76 -10.51 22.71 18.23
CA LEU A 76 -11.22 24.00 18.20
C LEU A 76 -12.14 24.20 19.41
N VAL A 77 -12.50 23.14 20.13
CA VAL A 77 -13.44 23.19 21.27
C VAL A 77 -12.66 23.19 22.59
N PRO A 78 -12.99 24.05 23.57
CA PRO A 78 -14.10 25.01 23.57
C PRO A 78 -13.71 26.43 23.13
N ASP A 79 -12.43 26.68 22.88
CA ASP A 79 -11.86 28.05 22.82
C ASP A 79 -12.24 28.81 21.54
N PHE A 80 -12.37 28.10 20.41
CA PHE A 80 -12.71 28.68 19.11
C PHE A 80 -14.13 28.29 18.65
N VAL A 81 -14.66 27.17 19.18
CA VAL A 81 -16.02 26.68 18.99
C VAL A 81 -16.60 26.32 20.38
N HIS A 82 -17.53 27.12 20.87
CA HIS A 82 -18.10 26.92 22.22
C HIS A 82 -19.10 25.76 22.30
N ASP A 83 -19.98 25.61 21.30
CA ASP A 83 -20.89 24.46 21.22
C ASP A 83 -20.25 23.34 20.41
N SER A 84 -19.87 22.25 21.08
CA SER A 84 -19.29 21.07 20.41
C SER A 84 -20.18 20.47 19.32
N LYS A 85 -21.50 20.73 19.37
CA LYS A 85 -22.43 20.28 18.33
C LYS A 85 -22.16 20.95 16.99
N THR A 86 -21.54 22.12 16.94
CA THR A 86 -21.12 22.74 15.67
C THR A 86 -20.20 21.81 14.87
N LEU A 87 -19.39 20.96 15.54
CA LEU A 87 -18.53 19.97 14.89
C LEU A 87 -19.27 18.71 14.41
N GLN A 88 -20.61 18.70 14.43
CA GLN A 88 -21.42 17.58 13.97
C GLN A 88 -22.47 18.05 12.97
N CYS A 89 -22.64 17.32 11.87
CA CYS A 89 -23.68 17.52 10.89
C CYS A 89 -25.05 17.37 11.58
N PRO A 90 -26.02 18.29 11.35
CA PRO A 90 -27.35 18.22 11.99
C PRO A 90 -28.07 16.89 11.78
N PHE A 91 -27.90 16.27 10.61
CA PHE A 91 -28.42 14.93 10.34
C PHE A 91 -27.82 13.90 11.30
N VAL A 92 -26.49 13.82 11.39
CA VAL A 92 -25.78 12.87 12.26
C VAL A 92 -26.10 13.08 13.74
N GLN A 93 -26.29 14.33 14.16
CA GLN A 93 -26.73 14.63 15.52
C GLN A 93 -28.11 14.04 15.82
N ARG A 94 -29.06 14.17 14.86
CA ARG A 94 -30.43 13.68 15.03
C ARG A 94 -30.51 12.15 14.99
N THR A 95 -29.58 11.47 14.31
CA THR A 95 -29.53 10.00 14.28
C THR A 95 -28.89 9.39 15.53
N LEU A 96 -28.28 10.20 16.40
CA LEU A 96 -27.69 9.84 17.71
C LEU A 96 -26.59 8.76 17.70
N ASP A 97 -25.95 8.50 16.55
CA ASP A 97 -24.93 7.45 16.44
C ASP A 97 -23.65 7.96 15.76
N LEU A 98 -22.93 8.84 16.45
CA LEU A 98 -21.65 9.36 15.98
C LEU A 98 -20.59 8.26 15.86
N ARG A 99 -20.67 7.21 16.69
CA ARG A 99 -19.71 6.11 16.68
C ARG A 99 -19.83 5.30 15.39
N SER A 100 -21.02 4.83 15.03
CA SER A 100 -21.22 4.10 13.78
C SER A 100 -21.01 4.99 12.57
N TRP A 101 -21.35 6.29 12.68
CA TRP A 101 -21.01 7.26 11.64
C TRP A 101 -19.51 7.33 11.37
N ARG A 102 -18.69 7.41 12.43
CA ARG A 102 -17.23 7.46 12.32
C ARG A 102 -16.63 6.21 11.73
N GLU A 103 -17.16 5.03 12.04
CA GLU A 103 -16.73 3.77 11.40
C GLU A 103 -16.99 3.79 9.89
N ARG A 104 -18.08 4.41 9.44
CA ARG A 104 -18.40 4.52 8.01
C ARG A 104 -17.43 5.42 7.26
N ILE A 105 -17.00 6.54 7.85
CA ILE A 105 -16.11 7.51 7.19
C ILE A 105 -14.63 7.33 7.56
N ARG A 106 -14.25 6.19 8.15
CA ARG A 106 -12.88 5.95 8.66
C ARG A 106 -11.77 6.02 7.62
N LEU A 107 -12.11 5.94 6.33
CA LEU A 107 -11.15 5.99 5.22
C LEU A 107 -10.80 7.42 4.78
N VAL A 108 -11.42 8.45 5.37
CA VAL A 108 -11.22 9.85 5.00
C VAL A 108 -10.92 10.72 6.22
N GLY A 109 -9.89 11.57 6.10
CA GLY A 109 -9.48 12.52 7.13
C GLY A 109 -9.05 11.90 8.47
N SER A 110 -9.11 12.70 9.53
CA SER A 110 -8.66 12.33 10.89
C SER A 110 -9.52 11.25 11.57
N GLU A 111 -8.97 10.49 12.52
CA GLU A 111 -9.70 9.58 13.44
C GLU A 111 -10.46 10.29 14.58
N ASP A 112 -10.69 11.61 14.47
CA ASP A 112 -11.36 12.39 15.51
C ASP A 112 -12.80 11.91 15.77
N ARG A 113 -13.02 11.31 16.94
CA ARG A 113 -14.29 10.73 17.38
C ARG A 113 -15.32 11.76 17.86
N ARG A 114 -14.95 13.04 17.95
CA ARG A 114 -15.82 14.11 18.48
C ARG A 114 -16.51 14.92 17.38
N THR A 115 -16.20 14.64 16.12
CA THR A 115 -16.79 15.31 14.95
C THR A 115 -17.43 14.30 14.00
N SER A 116 -18.48 14.70 13.28
CA SER A 116 -19.01 13.89 12.18
C SER A 116 -18.34 14.18 10.84
N TYR A 117 -17.49 15.20 10.77
CA TYR A 117 -16.80 15.62 9.55
C TYR A 117 -15.50 14.84 9.37
N ALA A 118 -15.08 14.69 8.11
CA ALA A 118 -13.71 14.34 7.81
C ALA A 118 -12.86 15.61 7.82
N TYR A 119 -11.76 15.60 8.56
CA TYR A 119 -10.80 16.69 8.59
C TYR A 119 -9.51 16.25 7.90
N ASP A 120 -9.21 16.89 6.77
CA ASP A 120 -8.16 16.46 5.85
C ASP A 120 -6.77 17.02 6.22
N PHE A 121 -6.66 18.07 7.04
CA PHE A 121 -5.35 18.62 7.44
C PHE A 121 -4.86 18.09 8.80
N CYS A 122 -5.13 16.81 9.07
CA CYS A 122 -4.78 16.13 10.32
C CYS A 122 -3.37 15.50 10.30
N LEU A 123 -2.86 15.13 11.47
CA LEU A 123 -1.53 14.51 11.62
C LEU A 123 -1.52 12.99 11.48
N GLU A 124 -2.64 12.37 11.11
CA GLU A 124 -2.69 10.93 10.87
C GLU A 124 -1.78 10.55 9.70
N LYS A 125 -1.03 9.44 9.84
CA LYS A 125 -0.14 8.95 8.79
C LYS A 125 -0.95 8.33 7.65
N LEU A 126 -0.51 8.55 6.41
CA LEU A 126 -1.01 7.81 5.26
C LEU A 126 -0.75 6.31 5.43
N SER A 127 -1.72 5.48 5.06
CA SER A 127 -1.57 4.02 5.05
C SER A 127 -0.41 3.59 4.14
N PRO A 128 0.37 2.55 4.51
CA PRO A 128 1.33 1.89 3.62
C PRO A 128 0.75 1.42 2.28
N ASP A 129 -0.57 1.19 2.24
CA ASP A 129 -1.28 0.79 1.02
C ASP A 129 -1.48 1.96 0.05
N PHE A 130 -1.41 3.19 0.56
CA PHE A 130 -1.56 4.44 -0.20
C PHE A 130 -0.22 5.14 -0.43
N TRP A 131 0.78 4.93 0.44
CA TRP A 131 2.12 5.52 0.31
C TRP A 131 3.20 4.62 0.92
N ARG A 132 4.28 4.37 0.16
CA ARG A 132 5.40 3.50 0.56
C ARG A 132 6.75 4.18 0.74
N GLY A 133 6.83 5.50 0.60
CA GLY A 133 8.03 6.24 0.98
C GLY A 133 8.13 6.44 2.49
N VAL A 134 9.01 7.34 2.92
CA VAL A 134 9.02 7.85 4.30
C VAL A 134 7.62 8.31 4.70
N ALA A 135 7.09 7.82 5.82
CA ALA A 135 5.71 8.06 6.22
C ALA A 135 5.34 9.55 6.20
N LEU A 136 4.31 9.89 5.41
CA LEU A 136 3.72 11.21 5.32
C LEU A 136 2.47 11.30 6.19
N THR A 137 2.18 12.49 6.70
CA THR A 137 0.87 12.79 7.30
C THR A 137 -0.14 13.25 6.25
N GLN A 138 -1.43 13.09 6.55
CA GLN A 138 -2.51 13.63 5.71
C GLN A 138 -2.34 15.14 5.51
N ARG A 139 -1.92 15.89 6.54
CA ARG A 139 -1.58 17.32 6.42
C ARG A 139 -0.51 17.58 5.36
N GLN A 140 0.63 16.89 5.42
CA GLN A 140 1.71 17.09 4.45
C GLN A 140 1.22 16.81 3.02
N PHE A 141 0.43 15.75 2.85
CA PHE A 141 -0.18 15.43 1.56
C PHE A 141 -1.11 16.54 1.07
N LYS A 142 -2.02 17.03 1.92
CA LYS A 142 -2.99 18.06 1.54
C LYS A 142 -2.36 19.43 1.34
N GLU A 143 -1.31 19.77 2.08
CA GLU A 143 -0.49 20.97 1.84
C GLU A 143 0.14 20.91 0.45
N ARG A 144 0.70 19.76 0.06
CA ARG A 144 1.27 19.57 -1.27
C ARG A 144 0.21 19.66 -2.38
N GLN A 145 -0.97 19.07 -2.19
CA GLN A 145 -2.10 19.26 -3.12
C GLN A 145 -2.50 20.74 -3.22
N LYS A 146 -2.53 21.47 -2.10
CA LYS A 146 -2.86 22.91 -2.07
C LYS A 146 -1.83 23.74 -2.82
N ASP A 147 -0.55 23.41 -2.72
CA ASP A 147 0.50 24.15 -3.43
C ASP A 147 0.40 24.00 -4.96
N GLU A 148 -0.07 22.85 -5.44
CA GLU A 148 -0.27 22.59 -6.88
C GLU A 148 -1.61 23.13 -7.41
N VAL A 149 -2.70 22.90 -6.67
CA VAL A 149 -4.08 23.18 -7.12
C VAL A 149 -4.55 24.57 -6.70
N GLY A 150 -4.08 25.08 -5.56
CA GLY A 150 -4.55 26.31 -4.94
C GLY A 150 -5.55 26.07 -3.80
N PRO A 151 -6.28 27.10 -3.34
CA PRO A 151 -7.04 27.04 -2.09
C PRO A 151 -8.37 26.27 -2.19
N ALA A 152 -8.70 25.73 -3.36
CA ALA A 152 -9.90 24.93 -3.57
C ALA A 152 -9.85 23.56 -2.85
N VAL A 153 -8.68 23.12 -2.38
CA VAL A 153 -8.51 21.84 -1.66
C VAL A 153 -9.40 21.81 -0.40
N PRO A 154 -10.19 20.74 -0.19
CA PRO A 154 -11.00 20.60 1.02
C PRO A 154 -10.17 20.53 2.30
N VAL A 155 -10.57 21.30 3.31
CA VAL A 155 -10.07 21.20 4.68
C VAL A 155 -10.98 20.33 5.54
N VAL A 156 -12.31 20.53 5.40
CA VAL A 156 -13.34 19.79 6.13
C VAL A 156 -14.38 19.27 5.13
N ARG A 157 -14.76 18.00 5.24
CA ARG A 157 -15.71 17.35 4.33
C ARG A 157 -16.86 16.70 5.08
N CYS A 158 -18.06 16.75 4.51
CA CYS A 158 -19.26 16.10 5.04
C CYS A 158 -19.84 15.09 4.04
N PHE A 159 -19.93 13.84 4.48
CA PHE A 159 -20.44 12.70 3.71
C PHE A 159 -21.88 12.31 4.09
N ALA A 160 -22.59 13.19 4.80
CA ALA A 160 -23.93 12.96 5.35
C ALA A 160 -25.07 13.21 4.37
N HIS A 161 -24.80 13.82 3.23
CA HIS A 161 -25.84 14.34 2.32
C HIS A 161 -26.00 13.55 1.02
N ALA A 162 -25.24 12.47 0.85
CA ALA A 162 -25.29 11.61 -0.33
C ALA A 162 -24.87 10.16 0.01
N PRO A 163 -25.16 9.20 -0.89
CA PRO A 163 -24.47 7.91 -0.90
C PRO A 163 -22.96 8.12 -0.95
N TRP A 164 -22.21 7.22 -0.30
CA TRP A 164 -20.76 7.33 -0.15
C TRP A 164 -20.02 7.43 -1.50
N ASP A 165 -20.46 6.62 -2.45
CA ASP A 165 -19.90 6.42 -3.78
C ASP A 165 -20.48 7.34 -4.86
N GLU A 166 -21.68 7.90 -4.67
CA GLU A 166 -22.38 8.66 -5.72
C GLU A 166 -22.27 10.18 -5.56
N GLY A 167 -21.99 10.71 -4.36
CA GLY A 167 -22.00 12.16 -4.12
C GLY A 167 -23.37 12.82 -4.41
N PRO A 168 -23.49 14.15 -4.29
CA PRO A 168 -22.45 15.11 -3.90
C PRO A 168 -22.20 15.19 -2.39
N HIS A 169 -20.92 15.26 -2.02
CA HIS A 169 -20.43 15.53 -0.67
C HIS A 169 -20.14 17.02 -0.50
N LEU A 170 -20.41 17.58 0.67
CA LEU A 170 -20.08 18.98 0.96
C LEU A 170 -18.61 19.10 1.36
N ASN A 171 -17.92 20.09 0.81
CA ASN A 171 -16.54 20.40 1.09
C ASN A 171 -16.41 21.86 1.52
N LEU A 172 -15.74 22.10 2.63
CA LEU A 172 -15.21 23.41 3.02
C LEU A 172 -13.78 23.50 2.50
N ALA A 173 -13.55 24.35 1.51
CA ALA A 173 -12.25 24.62 0.90
C ALA A 173 -11.33 25.43 1.85
N PHE A 174 -10.04 25.47 1.53
CA PHE A 174 -9.03 26.24 2.28
C PHE A 174 -9.28 27.76 2.23
N ASP A 175 -9.90 28.27 1.16
CA ASP A 175 -10.34 29.68 1.08
C ASP A 175 -11.70 29.96 1.76
N GLY A 176 -12.33 28.95 2.37
CA GLY A 176 -13.62 29.08 3.03
C GLY A 176 -14.82 28.88 2.13
N ARG A 177 -14.65 28.68 0.82
CA ARG A 177 -15.76 28.36 -0.07
C ARG A 177 -16.33 26.98 0.27
N ILE A 178 -17.64 26.90 0.41
CA ILE A 178 -18.36 25.62 0.50
C ILE A 178 -18.81 25.20 -0.90
N TYR A 179 -18.49 23.97 -1.29
CA TYR A 179 -18.84 23.44 -2.60
C TYR A 179 -19.14 21.93 -2.55
N GLU A 180 -19.78 21.43 -3.60
CA GLU A 180 -20.16 20.03 -3.74
C GLU A 180 -19.23 19.30 -4.72
N SER A 181 -18.88 18.05 -4.39
CA SER A 181 -18.13 17.17 -5.29
C SER A 181 -18.48 15.70 -5.05
N GLU A 182 -18.10 14.82 -5.96
CA GLU A 182 -18.00 13.38 -5.69
C GLU A 182 -16.88 13.11 -4.65
N LEU A 183 -16.61 11.84 -4.36
CA LEU A 183 -15.56 11.43 -3.42
C LEU A 183 -14.18 12.01 -3.83
N TYR A 184 -13.85 11.91 -5.11
CA TYR A 184 -12.64 12.47 -5.72
C TYR A 184 -12.92 13.88 -6.22
N TRP A 185 -12.75 14.86 -5.33
CA TRP A 185 -12.90 16.28 -5.65
C TRP A 185 -11.89 16.74 -6.71
N GLU A 186 -10.77 16.03 -6.84
CA GLU A 186 -9.71 16.25 -7.83
C GLU A 186 -10.25 16.26 -9.28
N HIS A 187 -11.32 15.52 -9.57
CA HIS A 187 -11.94 15.51 -10.91
C HIS A 187 -12.43 16.88 -11.37
N GLN A 188 -12.78 17.78 -10.45
CA GLN A 188 -13.22 19.14 -10.79
C GLN A 188 -12.09 20.02 -11.32
N HIS A 189 -10.83 19.58 -11.22
CA HIS A 189 -9.65 20.29 -11.70
C HIS A 189 -9.13 19.76 -13.05
N ALA A 190 -9.85 18.81 -13.67
CA ALA A 190 -9.59 18.41 -15.03
C ALA A 190 -9.87 19.57 -16.04
N PRO A 191 -9.19 19.63 -17.18
CA PRO A 191 -8.10 18.74 -17.60
C PRO A 191 -6.73 19.18 -17.07
N ARG A 192 -6.65 20.23 -16.24
CA ARG A 192 -5.38 20.77 -15.74
C ARG A 192 -4.63 19.73 -14.92
N PHE A 193 -5.33 18.97 -14.10
CA PHE A 193 -4.80 17.84 -13.35
C PHE A 193 -5.69 16.62 -13.55
N SER A 194 -5.08 15.45 -13.74
CA SER A 194 -5.75 14.18 -13.51
C SER A 194 -5.68 13.83 -12.01
N VAL A 195 -6.49 12.86 -11.56
CA VAL A 195 -6.41 12.36 -10.17
C VAL A 195 -5.00 11.85 -9.87
N ALA A 196 -4.41 11.09 -10.80
CA ALA A 196 -3.08 10.52 -10.65
C ALA A 196 -2.00 11.60 -10.44
N ASP A 197 -2.12 12.77 -11.09
CA ASP A 197 -1.16 13.87 -10.90
C ASP A 197 -1.15 14.42 -9.47
N LEU A 198 -2.24 14.21 -8.72
CA LEU A 198 -2.45 14.69 -7.37
C LEU A 198 -2.37 13.59 -6.31
N GLU A 199 -1.97 12.38 -6.67
CA GLU A 199 -1.70 11.28 -5.74
C GLU A 199 -0.29 11.40 -5.12
N PRO A 200 -0.06 10.85 -3.91
CA PRO A 200 1.24 10.94 -3.26
C PRO A 200 2.39 10.40 -4.12
N GLU A 201 2.14 9.35 -4.90
CA GLU A 201 3.10 8.75 -5.82
C GLU A 201 3.66 9.75 -6.83
N LYS A 202 2.87 10.70 -7.31
CA LYS A 202 3.35 11.75 -8.22
C LYS A 202 3.92 12.95 -7.48
N LEU A 203 3.25 13.36 -6.41
CA LEU A 203 3.58 14.59 -5.69
C LEU A 203 4.89 14.52 -4.89
N PHE A 204 5.28 13.33 -4.44
CA PHE A 204 6.43 13.10 -3.56
C PHE A 204 7.46 12.12 -4.12
N ALA A 205 7.32 11.66 -5.38
CA ALA A 205 8.27 10.73 -5.95
C ALA A 205 9.71 11.29 -5.98
N ALA A 206 10.66 10.44 -5.61
CA ALA A 206 12.07 10.66 -5.89
C ALA A 206 12.30 10.67 -7.41
N LYS A 207 13.17 11.57 -7.87
CA LYS A 207 13.54 11.62 -9.30
C LYS A 207 14.47 10.47 -9.64
N PRO A 208 14.27 9.79 -10.78
CA PRO A 208 15.21 8.78 -11.25
C PRO A 208 16.58 9.40 -11.55
N LEU A 209 17.64 8.64 -11.30
CA LEU A 209 18.99 8.99 -11.74
C LEU A 209 19.09 8.89 -13.27
N GLY A 210 19.81 9.83 -13.88
CA GLY A 210 20.20 9.72 -15.29
C GLY A 210 21.15 8.54 -15.51
N ARG A 211 21.16 7.98 -16.73
CA ARG A 211 21.92 6.76 -17.06
C ARG A 211 23.42 6.87 -16.77
N ASP A 212 24.04 8.02 -17.06
CA ASP A 212 25.47 8.23 -16.82
C ASP A 212 25.80 8.27 -15.32
N ALA A 213 24.99 9.00 -14.55
CA ALA A 213 25.12 9.05 -13.09
C ALA A 213 24.91 7.67 -12.46
N PHE A 214 23.92 6.91 -12.95
CA PHE A 214 23.70 5.54 -12.55
C PHE A 214 24.95 4.67 -12.80
N LEU A 215 25.53 4.73 -14.00
CA LEU A 215 26.69 3.91 -14.36
C LEU A 215 27.93 4.29 -13.55
N ALA A 216 28.12 5.58 -13.26
CA ALA A 216 29.22 6.06 -12.43
C ALA A 216 29.12 5.61 -10.96
N MET A 217 27.90 5.42 -10.46
CA MET A 217 27.65 5.01 -9.07
C MET A 217 27.48 3.49 -8.90
N LEU A 218 27.30 2.74 -9.99
CA LEU A 218 27.18 1.28 -9.92
C LEU A 218 28.51 0.68 -9.43
N PRO A 219 28.51 -0.10 -8.35
CA PRO A 219 29.73 -0.75 -7.87
C PRO A 219 30.38 -1.62 -8.96
N ALA A 220 31.70 -1.53 -9.08
CA ALA A 220 32.47 -2.39 -9.96
C ALA A 220 32.34 -3.86 -9.54
N ARG A 221 32.36 -4.75 -10.53
CA ARG A 221 32.32 -6.19 -10.27
C ARG A 221 33.65 -6.65 -9.64
N ASP A 222 33.56 -7.44 -8.58
CA ASP A 222 34.73 -8.01 -7.92
C ASP A 222 35.44 -9.00 -8.87
N SER A 223 36.76 -8.87 -9.04
CA SER A 223 37.54 -9.76 -9.91
C SER A 223 37.60 -11.21 -9.42
N ARG A 224 37.23 -11.46 -8.16
CA ARG A 224 37.10 -12.81 -7.58
C ARG A 224 35.74 -13.44 -7.87
N ALA A 225 34.81 -12.72 -8.49
CA ALA A 225 33.52 -13.27 -8.89
C ALA A 225 33.74 -14.36 -9.93
N ASP A 226 33.56 -15.62 -9.53
CA ASP A 226 33.65 -16.72 -10.48
C ASP A 226 32.44 -16.73 -11.42
N SER A 227 32.59 -17.46 -12.52
CA SER A 227 31.63 -17.42 -13.62
C SER A 227 30.23 -18.01 -13.29
N ARG A 228 30.07 -18.68 -12.14
CA ARG A 228 28.76 -19.13 -11.63
C ARG A 228 27.91 -17.97 -11.11
N LEU A 229 28.54 -16.89 -10.67
CA LEU A 229 27.85 -15.66 -10.26
C LEU A 229 27.54 -14.86 -11.52
N ILE A 230 26.29 -14.88 -11.97
CA ILE A 230 25.91 -14.30 -13.27
C ILE A 230 26.01 -12.78 -13.22
N ASP A 231 26.65 -12.19 -14.22
CA ASP A 231 26.84 -10.74 -14.30
C ASP A 231 25.57 -10.02 -14.73
N LEU A 232 24.99 -9.25 -13.82
CA LEU A 232 23.81 -8.45 -14.11
C LEU A 232 24.12 -6.99 -14.45
N SER A 233 25.40 -6.60 -14.63
CA SER A 233 25.79 -5.19 -14.83
C SER A 233 25.04 -4.51 -15.99
N ALA A 234 24.86 -5.23 -17.10
CA ALA A 234 24.16 -4.72 -18.27
C ALA A 234 22.63 -4.63 -18.07
N ALA A 235 22.09 -5.41 -17.13
CA ALA A 235 20.66 -5.51 -16.84
C ALA A 235 20.20 -4.58 -15.71
N TYR A 236 21.09 -4.15 -14.82
CA TYR A 236 20.72 -3.32 -13.67
C TYR A 236 20.12 -1.98 -14.12
N ASN A 237 18.98 -1.65 -13.52
CA ASN A 237 18.23 -0.42 -13.72
C ASN A 237 17.85 0.28 -12.40
N GLY A 238 18.34 -0.22 -11.26
CA GLY A 238 18.24 0.39 -9.94
C GLY A 238 19.53 0.20 -9.13
N LEU A 239 19.88 1.20 -8.33
CA LEU A 239 21.01 1.13 -7.38
C LEU A 239 20.48 0.73 -6.01
N LEU A 240 21.24 -0.10 -5.28
CA LEU A 240 20.88 -0.51 -3.92
C LEU A 240 20.79 0.69 -2.98
N SER A 241 21.66 1.70 -3.16
CA SER A 241 21.75 2.88 -2.29
C SER A 241 20.76 4.00 -2.60
N GLN A 242 19.77 3.76 -3.47
CA GLN A 242 18.85 4.78 -3.95
C GLN A 242 17.41 4.27 -3.94
N PRO A 243 16.41 5.16 -3.79
CA PRO A 243 15.00 4.80 -3.89
C PRO A 243 14.61 4.55 -5.36
N TRP A 244 15.09 3.45 -5.95
CA TRP A 244 15.01 3.21 -7.40
C TRP A 244 13.58 3.10 -7.94
N GLN A 245 12.60 2.86 -7.07
CA GLN A 245 11.18 2.78 -7.40
C GLN A 245 10.46 4.15 -7.33
N GLY A 246 11.13 5.17 -6.80
CA GLY A 246 10.58 6.52 -6.66
C GLY A 246 10.00 6.81 -5.28
N TYR A 247 9.99 5.86 -4.36
CA TYR A 247 9.54 6.08 -2.97
C TYR A 247 10.72 6.57 -2.11
N PRO A 248 10.76 7.86 -1.68
CA PRO A 248 11.88 8.37 -0.88
C PRO A 248 12.17 7.50 0.35
N GLY A 249 13.46 7.26 0.63
CA GLY A 249 13.91 6.43 1.76
C GLY A 249 13.61 4.92 1.63
N ASN A 250 13.03 4.47 0.52
CA ASN A 250 12.72 3.07 0.26
C ASN A 250 13.77 2.45 -0.68
N ASP A 251 14.93 2.11 -0.11
CA ASP A 251 16.10 1.58 -0.81
C ASP A 251 16.59 0.23 -0.22
N LEU A 252 17.71 -0.28 -0.73
CA LEU A 252 18.44 -1.45 -0.23
C LEU A 252 19.84 -1.06 0.27
N ALA A 253 20.04 0.16 0.77
CA ALA A 253 21.37 0.70 1.08
C ALA A 253 22.10 -0.09 2.17
N HIS A 254 21.35 -0.76 3.06
CA HIS A 254 21.88 -1.63 4.10
C HIS A 254 22.18 -3.06 3.64
N LEU A 255 21.81 -3.42 2.41
CA LEU A 255 22.21 -4.70 1.83
C LEU A 255 23.71 -4.66 1.53
N PRO A 256 24.53 -5.60 2.02
CA PRO A 256 25.95 -5.60 1.76
C PRO A 256 26.23 -5.79 0.25
N VAL A 257 27.19 -5.02 -0.26
CA VAL A 257 27.54 -4.96 -1.68
C VAL A 257 28.67 -5.95 -2.01
N GLY A 258 28.68 -6.45 -3.25
CA GLY A 258 29.70 -7.33 -3.80
C GLY A 258 29.40 -8.80 -3.55
N LEU A 259 30.43 -9.58 -3.23
CA LEU A 259 30.33 -11.02 -3.05
C LEU A 259 29.78 -11.37 -1.67
N GLN A 260 28.53 -11.83 -1.61
CA GLN A 260 27.80 -12.06 -0.36
C GLN A 260 27.17 -13.45 -0.32
N ASP A 261 27.13 -14.05 0.88
CA ASP A 261 26.48 -15.34 1.11
C ASP A 261 25.09 -15.15 1.72
N PHE A 262 24.08 -15.66 1.03
CA PHE A 262 22.67 -15.58 1.41
C PHE A 262 22.04 -16.96 1.32
N GLY A 263 21.53 -17.49 2.43
CA GLY A 263 20.94 -18.84 2.45
C GLY A 263 21.94 -19.95 2.10
N GLY A 264 23.24 -19.75 2.38
CA GLY A 264 24.30 -20.69 2.04
C GLY A 264 24.73 -20.67 0.56
N VAL A 265 24.23 -19.71 -0.22
CA VAL A 265 24.60 -19.51 -1.64
C VAL A 265 25.28 -18.17 -1.80
N ARG A 266 26.41 -18.17 -2.52
CA ARG A 266 27.15 -16.95 -2.83
C ARG A 266 26.53 -16.22 -4.01
N PHE A 267 26.46 -14.89 -3.94
CA PHE A 267 25.91 -14.00 -4.96
C PHE A 267 26.83 -12.80 -5.23
N ASP A 268 26.75 -12.24 -6.44
CA ASP A 268 27.30 -10.91 -6.77
C ASP A 268 26.18 -9.86 -6.67
N VAL A 269 26.18 -9.08 -5.60
CA VAL A 269 25.11 -8.13 -5.23
C VAL A 269 25.56 -6.70 -5.45
N ARG A 270 25.11 -6.05 -6.52
CA ARG A 270 25.57 -4.67 -6.86
C ARG A 270 24.45 -3.71 -7.27
N GLY A 271 23.29 -4.21 -7.65
CA GLY A 271 22.18 -3.41 -8.14
C GLY A 271 20.87 -4.19 -8.14
N VAL A 272 19.86 -3.59 -8.78
CA VAL A 272 18.52 -4.16 -8.93
C VAL A 272 18.13 -4.16 -10.41
N VAL A 273 17.53 -5.26 -10.86
CA VAL A 273 16.77 -5.35 -12.10
C VAL A 273 15.29 -5.33 -11.73
N GLN A 274 14.68 -4.15 -11.76
CA GLN A 274 13.26 -3.95 -11.48
C GLN A 274 12.45 -4.10 -12.77
N LEU A 275 11.35 -4.84 -12.70
CA LEU A 275 10.36 -4.87 -13.78
C LEU A 275 9.11 -4.06 -13.43
N HIS A 276 8.30 -3.82 -14.46
CA HIS A 276 7.02 -3.13 -14.36
C HIS A 276 6.08 -3.76 -13.31
N GLY A 277 5.34 -2.90 -12.62
CA GLY A 277 4.10 -3.22 -11.91
C GLY A 277 3.18 -1.99 -11.96
N MET A 278 1.89 -2.19 -11.71
CA MET A 278 0.84 -1.22 -12.02
C MET A 278 0.98 0.12 -11.27
N TYR A 279 1.47 0.10 -10.02
CA TYR A 279 1.48 1.25 -9.11
C TYR A 279 2.90 1.64 -8.65
N LEU A 280 3.89 1.48 -9.53
CA LEU A 280 5.22 2.04 -9.25
C LEU A 280 5.29 3.50 -9.73
N PRO A 281 5.80 4.44 -8.90
CA PRO A 281 5.94 5.84 -9.29
C PRO A 281 6.84 6.03 -10.52
N ILE A 282 7.91 5.23 -10.59
CA ILE A 282 8.84 5.19 -11.71
C ILE A 282 8.47 4.04 -12.65
N ARG A 283 8.44 4.34 -13.96
CA ARG A 283 8.20 3.33 -14.99
C ARG A 283 9.44 2.45 -15.18
N HIS A 284 9.24 1.14 -15.06
CA HIS A 284 10.25 0.11 -15.32
C HIS A 284 9.85 -0.73 -16.54
N PRO A 285 10.81 -1.43 -17.19
CA PRO A 285 10.50 -2.25 -18.36
C PRO A 285 9.63 -3.46 -18.00
N GLU A 286 8.80 -3.91 -18.94
CA GLU A 286 8.01 -5.14 -18.80
C GLU A 286 8.88 -6.40 -18.91
N ARG A 287 10.02 -6.30 -19.60
CA ARG A 287 10.96 -7.40 -19.77
C ARG A 287 12.41 -6.92 -19.82
N VAL A 288 13.31 -7.75 -19.34
CA VAL A 288 14.75 -7.65 -19.55
C VAL A 288 15.22 -8.97 -20.16
N ASP A 289 15.70 -8.88 -21.39
CA ASP A 289 16.17 -10.02 -22.17
C ASP A 289 17.70 -10.11 -22.16
N CYS A 290 18.21 -11.22 -22.69
CA CYS A 290 19.63 -11.40 -22.98
C CYS A 290 20.57 -11.29 -21.76
N ILE A 291 20.10 -11.64 -20.55
CA ILE A 291 21.00 -11.83 -19.39
C ILE A 291 21.89 -13.05 -19.71
N ARG A 292 23.15 -12.81 -20.05
CA ARG A 292 24.04 -13.83 -20.60
C ARG A 292 24.44 -14.85 -19.52
N ILE A 293 24.26 -16.15 -19.81
CA ILE A 293 24.65 -17.26 -18.91
C ILE A 293 25.82 -18.08 -19.51
N SER A 294 25.68 -18.57 -20.75
CA SER A 294 26.74 -19.25 -21.53
C SER A 294 27.29 -20.55 -20.92
N ARG A 295 26.43 -21.37 -20.33
CA ARG A 295 26.87 -22.60 -19.65
C ARG A 295 25.73 -23.58 -19.41
N SER A 296 26.11 -24.84 -19.28
CA SER A 296 25.31 -25.87 -18.62
C SER A 296 25.43 -25.74 -17.10
N PHE A 297 24.37 -26.13 -16.39
CA PHE A 297 24.29 -26.15 -14.94
C PHE A 297 23.07 -26.98 -14.54
N ARG A 298 23.07 -27.55 -13.35
CA ARG A 298 21.89 -28.27 -12.82
C ARG A 298 20.98 -27.36 -12.02
N TRP A 299 21.52 -26.41 -11.27
CA TRP A 299 20.73 -25.54 -10.40
C TRP A 299 20.96 -24.08 -10.72
N ILE A 300 19.89 -23.30 -10.65
CA ILE A 300 19.94 -21.84 -10.68
C ILE A 300 19.23 -21.27 -9.47
N HIS A 301 19.87 -20.27 -8.86
CA HIS A 301 19.42 -19.58 -7.68
C HIS A 301 19.15 -18.12 -8.03
N PHE A 302 18.00 -17.62 -7.59
CA PHE A 302 17.61 -16.22 -7.76
C PHE A 302 17.48 -15.59 -6.39
N LEU A 303 18.17 -14.46 -6.19
CA LEU A 303 17.96 -13.56 -5.06
C LEU A 303 17.09 -12.40 -5.56
N HIS A 304 15.83 -12.35 -5.13
CA HIS A 304 14.82 -11.47 -5.70
C HIS A 304 13.80 -11.02 -4.66
N GLY A 305 12.88 -10.15 -5.05
CA GLY A 305 11.75 -9.75 -4.24
C GLY A 305 10.60 -9.24 -5.09
N ALA A 306 9.51 -8.88 -4.43
CA ALA A 306 8.42 -8.15 -5.06
C ALA A 306 8.12 -6.90 -4.24
N SER A 307 7.63 -5.86 -4.89
CA SER A 307 7.05 -4.70 -4.22
C SER A 307 5.56 -4.71 -4.39
N LEU A 308 4.85 -4.29 -3.34
CA LEU A 308 3.39 -4.38 -3.24
C LEU A 308 2.93 -5.84 -3.11
N ASP A 309 1.74 -6.00 -2.55
CA ASP A 309 1.06 -7.27 -2.39
C ASP A 309 0.31 -7.68 -3.65
N GLU A 310 0.02 -8.98 -3.73
CA GLU A 310 -0.84 -9.58 -4.75
C GLU A 310 -1.53 -10.81 -4.16
N THR A 311 -2.54 -11.31 -4.86
CA THR A 311 -3.23 -12.56 -4.52
C THR A 311 -2.25 -13.74 -4.49
N THR A 312 -2.29 -14.54 -3.43
CA THR A 312 -1.47 -15.76 -3.31
C THR A 312 -1.67 -16.69 -4.51
N SER A 313 -0.57 -17.27 -5.00
CA SER A 313 -0.47 -18.12 -6.18
C SER A 313 -0.73 -17.41 -7.52
N ARG A 314 -0.93 -16.09 -7.53
CA ARG A 314 -0.95 -15.32 -8.77
C ARG A 314 0.45 -15.30 -9.37
N LYS A 315 0.55 -15.54 -10.68
CA LYS A 315 1.76 -15.33 -11.46
C LYS A 315 1.98 -13.84 -11.64
N ILE A 316 3.13 -13.33 -11.19
CA ILE A 316 3.49 -11.91 -11.27
C ILE A 316 4.62 -11.64 -12.27
N GLY A 317 5.29 -12.70 -12.71
CA GLY A 317 6.38 -12.65 -13.67
C GLY A 317 6.93 -14.03 -13.95
N SER A 318 8.00 -14.09 -14.73
CA SER A 318 8.68 -15.33 -15.11
C SER A 318 10.16 -15.13 -15.37
N TYR A 319 10.91 -16.20 -15.11
CA TYR A 319 12.25 -16.42 -15.64
C TYR A 319 12.16 -17.36 -16.84
N ILE A 320 12.80 -17.02 -17.95
CA ILE A 320 12.82 -17.85 -19.16
C ILE A 320 14.26 -18.17 -19.51
N LEU A 321 14.66 -19.43 -19.39
CA LEU A 321 15.95 -19.93 -19.86
C LEU A 321 15.88 -20.18 -21.36
N HIS A 322 16.77 -19.56 -22.11
CA HIS A 322 16.96 -19.78 -23.55
C HIS A 322 18.19 -20.65 -23.76
N TYR A 323 17.99 -21.83 -24.31
CA TYR A 323 19.06 -22.81 -24.55
C TYR A 323 19.76 -22.54 -25.88
N ALA A 324 21.02 -22.94 -25.99
CA ALA A 324 21.83 -22.77 -27.19
C ALA A 324 21.26 -23.53 -28.40
N ASP A 325 20.45 -24.56 -28.19
CA ASP A 325 19.75 -25.31 -29.24
C ASP A 325 18.40 -24.70 -29.64
N GLY A 326 18.09 -23.50 -29.17
CA GLY A 326 16.90 -22.74 -29.53
C GLY A 326 15.64 -23.07 -28.73
N GLN A 327 15.69 -24.05 -27.81
CA GLN A 327 14.56 -24.29 -26.90
C GLN A 327 14.49 -23.24 -25.78
N ALA A 328 13.32 -23.10 -25.15
CA ALA A 328 13.14 -22.28 -23.96
C ALA A 328 12.41 -23.05 -22.84
N ARG A 329 12.68 -22.70 -21.58
CA ARG A 329 11.94 -23.20 -20.41
C ARG A 329 11.60 -22.05 -19.47
N GLU A 330 10.35 -22.02 -19.06
CA GLU A 330 9.81 -20.99 -18.19
C GLU A 330 9.72 -21.49 -16.74
N LYS A 331 10.15 -20.65 -15.80
CA LYS A 331 9.81 -20.73 -14.38
C LYS A 331 8.89 -19.56 -14.04
N PRO A 332 7.58 -19.81 -13.79
CA PRO A 332 6.71 -18.75 -13.29
C PRO A 332 7.17 -18.30 -11.90
N ILE A 333 6.94 -17.04 -11.60
CA ILE A 333 7.12 -16.42 -10.28
C ILE A 333 5.74 -16.25 -9.67
N LEU A 334 5.43 -17.07 -8.67
CA LEU A 334 4.14 -17.10 -8.00
C LEU A 334 4.22 -16.34 -6.67
N TYR A 335 3.35 -15.33 -6.51
CA TYR A 335 3.26 -14.57 -5.27
C TYR A 335 2.78 -15.45 -4.11
N GLY A 336 3.38 -15.30 -2.92
CA GLY A 336 3.13 -16.16 -1.76
C GLY A 336 3.90 -17.49 -1.77
N GLN A 337 4.48 -17.91 -2.91
CA GLN A 337 5.26 -19.15 -3.00
C GLN A 337 6.73 -18.87 -3.28
N ASP A 338 7.04 -18.17 -4.37
CA ASP A 338 8.40 -17.85 -4.80
C ASP A 338 8.87 -16.51 -4.23
N VAL A 339 7.95 -15.56 -4.12
CA VAL A 339 8.20 -14.21 -3.59
C VAL A 339 7.02 -13.76 -2.77
N MET A 340 7.27 -12.76 -1.95
CA MET A 340 6.23 -11.93 -1.35
C MET A 340 6.75 -10.50 -1.32
N ASP A 341 5.88 -9.56 -0.92
CA ASP A 341 6.30 -8.19 -0.70
C ASP A 341 7.55 -8.11 0.20
N TRP A 342 8.52 -7.30 -0.23
CA TRP A 342 9.80 -7.12 0.43
C TRP A 342 9.68 -6.38 1.77
N TRP A 343 8.59 -5.63 1.99
CA TRP A 343 8.24 -5.15 3.34
C TRP A 343 7.60 -6.27 4.14
N VAL A 344 8.09 -6.51 5.36
CA VAL A 344 7.57 -7.55 6.25
C VAL A 344 7.19 -6.97 7.60
N ASP A 345 6.11 -7.50 8.18
CA ASP A 345 5.78 -7.28 9.58
C ASP A 345 6.72 -8.09 10.47
N PRO A 346 7.63 -7.47 11.24
CA PRO A 346 8.51 -8.23 12.13
C PRO A 346 7.74 -8.93 13.25
N LYS A 347 6.54 -8.47 13.62
CA LYS A 347 5.70 -9.09 14.66
C LYS A 347 4.91 -10.28 14.13
N ARG A 348 4.62 -10.32 12.82
CA ARG A 348 3.85 -11.38 12.16
C ARG A 348 4.44 -11.68 10.77
N PRO A 349 5.66 -12.23 10.69
CA PRO A 349 6.36 -12.39 9.43
C PRO A 349 5.69 -13.49 8.60
N ALA A 350 4.90 -13.08 7.60
CA ALA A 350 4.43 -13.99 6.56
C ALA A 350 5.64 -14.59 5.83
N ARG A 351 5.56 -15.87 5.41
CA ARG A 351 6.67 -16.55 4.74
C ARG A 351 6.20 -17.12 3.40
N PRO A 352 7.02 -17.01 2.34
CA PRO A 352 6.79 -17.77 1.12
C PRO A 352 6.87 -19.27 1.40
N THR A 353 6.09 -20.06 0.67
CA THR A 353 6.02 -21.52 0.89
C THR A 353 7.10 -22.31 0.17
N ALA A 354 7.68 -21.78 -0.92
CA ALA A 354 8.71 -22.46 -1.72
C ALA A 354 10.09 -21.76 -1.65
N ALA A 355 10.13 -20.47 -1.38
CA ALA A 355 11.36 -19.70 -1.26
C ALA A 355 11.91 -19.63 0.18
N GLN A 356 13.22 -19.46 0.31
CA GLN A 356 13.82 -19.04 1.57
C GLN A 356 13.67 -17.52 1.72
N ALA A 357 12.98 -17.06 2.78
CA ALA A 357 12.98 -15.64 3.14
C ALA A 357 14.27 -15.28 3.89
N ILE A 358 14.92 -14.22 3.44
CA ILE A 358 16.19 -13.71 3.96
C ILE A 358 15.93 -12.30 4.47
N LEU A 359 15.99 -12.10 5.78
CA LEU A 359 15.86 -10.77 6.37
C LEU A 359 17.14 -9.99 6.07
N THR A 360 17.00 -8.84 5.41
CA THR A 360 18.14 -8.04 4.94
C THR A 360 18.28 -6.71 5.67
N GLY A 361 17.46 -6.49 6.71
CA GLY A 361 17.53 -5.31 7.56
C GLY A 361 16.31 -4.42 7.40
N GLU A 362 16.52 -3.11 7.37
CA GLU A 362 15.47 -2.08 7.32
C GLU A 362 15.98 -0.87 6.53
N ASN A 363 15.07 -0.09 5.93
CA ASN A 363 15.35 1.24 5.38
C ASN A 363 14.48 2.28 6.08
N GLU A 364 14.63 3.57 5.77
CA GLU A 364 13.89 4.63 6.44
C GLU A 364 12.38 4.49 6.24
N ALA A 365 11.95 4.22 5.01
CA ALA A 365 10.54 4.08 4.67
C ALA A 365 9.89 2.92 5.43
N ALA A 366 10.45 1.72 5.35
CA ALA A 366 9.95 0.54 6.06
C ALA A 366 9.90 0.78 7.59
N ARG A 367 10.98 1.34 8.16
CA ARG A 367 11.07 1.65 9.60
C ARG A 367 9.98 2.61 10.05
N SER A 368 9.65 3.61 9.24
CA SER A 368 8.62 4.61 9.56
C SER A 368 7.21 4.03 9.74
N TYR A 369 7.01 2.80 9.23
CA TYR A 369 5.80 1.98 9.35
C TYR A 369 5.97 0.76 10.25
N GLY A 370 7.08 0.65 10.99
CA GLY A 370 7.39 -0.51 11.83
C GLY A 370 7.57 -1.81 11.04
N ARG A 371 8.00 -1.69 9.77
CA ARG A 371 8.31 -2.81 8.88
C ARG A 371 9.81 -3.01 8.80
N SER A 372 10.20 -4.22 8.41
CA SER A 372 11.56 -4.54 7.99
C SER A 372 11.57 -5.02 6.54
N ILE A 373 12.76 -5.30 6.00
CA ILE A 373 12.97 -5.71 4.62
C ILE A 373 13.44 -7.15 4.55
N ARG A 374 12.91 -7.87 3.56
CA ARG A 374 13.41 -9.18 3.15
C ARG A 374 13.71 -9.23 1.67
N LEU A 375 14.56 -10.19 1.32
CA LEU A 375 14.62 -10.78 -0.02
C LEU A 375 14.17 -12.24 0.06
N CYS A 376 13.84 -12.81 -1.09
CA CYS A 376 13.55 -14.22 -1.26
C CYS A 376 14.67 -14.86 -2.06
N GLN A 377 15.01 -16.09 -1.71
CA GLN A 377 15.90 -16.92 -2.50
C GLN A 377 15.16 -18.18 -2.92
N ILE A 378 15.06 -18.39 -4.23
CA ILE A 378 14.53 -19.63 -4.80
C ILE A 378 15.65 -20.41 -5.46
N LYS A 379 15.51 -21.73 -5.43
CA LYS A 379 16.35 -22.69 -6.15
C LYS A 379 15.49 -23.40 -7.20
N TRP A 380 15.96 -23.45 -8.44
CA TRP A 380 15.26 -24.12 -9.54
C TRP A 380 16.20 -25.11 -10.23
N GLU A 381 15.73 -26.34 -10.43
CA GLU A 381 16.44 -27.33 -11.25
C GLU A 381 16.28 -26.99 -12.73
N ASN A 382 17.40 -26.88 -13.43
CA ASN A 382 17.43 -26.74 -14.87
C ASN A 382 16.77 -27.97 -15.50
N PRO A 383 15.66 -27.82 -16.26
CA PRO A 383 15.00 -28.95 -16.90
C PRO A 383 15.86 -29.70 -17.92
N ARG A 384 16.97 -29.09 -18.38
CA ARG A 384 17.93 -29.69 -19.31
C ARG A 384 19.36 -29.36 -18.87
N PRO A 385 19.88 -30.02 -17.82
CA PRO A 385 21.13 -29.64 -17.18
C PRO A 385 22.35 -29.80 -18.10
N ASP A 386 22.29 -30.74 -19.05
CA ASP A 386 23.39 -31.04 -19.97
C ASP A 386 23.43 -30.13 -21.21
N VAL A 387 22.41 -29.28 -21.40
CA VAL A 387 22.34 -28.37 -22.55
C VAL A 387 22.73 -26.96 -22.10
N GLU A 388 23.61 -26.31 -22.86
CA GLU A 388 24.02 -24.95 -22.58
C GLU A 388 22.81 -24.01 -22.56
N VAL A 389 22.66 -23.25 -21.48
CA VAL A 389 21.76 -22.10 -21.42
C VAL A 389 22.51 -20.88 -21.95
N ALA A 390 22.03 -20.35 -23.08
CA ALA A 390 22.60 -19.16 -23.71
C ALA A 390 22.29 -17.90 -22.88
N SER A 391 21.02 -17.69 -22.52
CA SER A 391 20.61 -16.50 -21.78
C SER A 391 19.36 -16.71 -20.95
N LEU A 392 19.06 -15.73 -20.11
CA LEU A 392 17.87 -15.63 -19.30
C LEU A 392 17.09 -14.36 -19.70
N SER A 393 15.77 -14.49 -19.82
CA SER A 393 14.84 -13.35 -19.79
C SER A 393 14.13 -13.28 -18.44
N PHE A 394 13.86 -12.07 -17.98
CA PHE A 394 13.04 -11.77 -16.81
C PHE A 394 11.85 -10.92 -17.28
N VAL A 395 10.63 -11.41 -17.06
CA VAL A 395 9.40 -10.85 -17.63
C VAL A 395 8.38 -10.59 -16.52
N SER A 396 7.67 -9.45 -16.60
CA SER A 396 6.58 -9.08 -15.71
C SER A 396 5.23 -9.41 -16.35
N GLU A 397 4.26 -9.77 -15.50
CA GLU A 397 2.85 -9.94 -15.89
C GLU A 397 2.03 -8.65 -15.73
N GLY A 398 2.67 -7.53 -15.35
CA GLY A 398 1.99 -6.24 -15.16
C GLY A 398 0.96 -6.24 -14.02
N THR A 399 1.12 -7.13 -13.04
CA THR A 399 0.25 -7.21 -11.85
C THR A 399 0.46 -6.04 -10.89
N LYS A 400 -0.31 -6.01 -9.79
CA LYS A 400 -0.07 -5.05 -8.70
C LYS A 400 1.33 -5.23 -8.13
N ALA A 401 1.70 -6.47 -7.80
CA ALA A 401 3.06 -6.79 -7.35
C ALA A 401 4.07 -6.60 -8.49
N ALA A 402 5.14 -5.85 -8.20
CA ALA A 402 6.22 -5.55 -9.13
C ALA A 402 7.47 -6.37 -8.77
N PRO A 403 7.85 -7.39 -9.55
CA PRO A 403 8.99 -8.24 -9.22
C PRO A 403 10.32 -7.54 -9.54
N PHE A 404 11.34 -7.80 -8.72
CA PHE A 404 12.70 -7.29 -8.93
C PHE A 404 13.75 -8.36 -8.59
N LEU A 405 14.88 -8.33 -9.31
CA LEU A 405 15.97 -9.29 -9.17
C LEU A 405 17.25 -8.57 -8.71
N VAL A 406 17.95 -9.15 -7.73
CA VAL A 406 19.18 -8.59 -7.16
C VAL A 406 20.41 -9.33 -7.68
N ALA A 407 20.37 -10.66 -7.69
CA ALA A 407 21.49 -11.50 -8.12
C ALA A 407 21.06 -12.90 -8.56
N VAL A 408 21.91 -13.55 -9.38
CA VAL A 408 21.70 -14.91 -9.89
C VAL A 408 22.99 -15.71 -9.75
N THR A 409 22.87 -16.96 -9.30
CA THR A 409 23.99 -17.91 -9.18
C THR A 409 23.60 -19.26 -9.74
N VAL A 410 24.51 -19.93 -10.45
CA VAL A 410 24.29 -21.29 -10.98
C VAL A 410 25.23 -22.33 -10.35
N GLU A 411 24.78 -23.56 -10.20
CA GLU A 411 25.56 -24.67 -9.64
C GLU A 411 25.47 -25.94 -10.52
N PRO A 412 26.52 -26.78 -10.54
CA PRO A 412 26.52 -28.06 -11.26
C PRO A 412 25.45 -29.07 -10.81
#